data_AF-A0A4R0XSA5-F1
#
_entry.id   AF-A0A4R0XSA5-F1
#
_cell.length_a   1.000
_cell.length_b   1.000
_cell.length_c   1.000
_cell.angle_alpha   90.00
_cell.angle_beta   90.00
_cell.angle_gamma   90.00
#
_symmetry.space_group_name_H-M   'P 1'
#
loop_
_entity.id
_entity.type
_entity.pdbx_description
1 polymer ?
#
loop_
_entity_poly.entity_id
_entity_poly.type
_entity_poly.pdbx_seq_one_letter_code
_entity_poly.pdbx_strand_id
1 'polypeptide(L)'
;MDKNLIRKWAWIITILIVSSFLFSLGVKLFVSSAKTFSSGLGAFPQFLTYITDLDQKYFSILYFLFNIPFLIVFFFLVRKKFIILTFVWLLFQLTWGQSMEIMPGIKDADPFHIGLYKTAQGGKETTIGLVTENWAIIIQPCVGAVITGTGTALAWKTGGSSGGADIITYYISTRKQKSPGVVATIVSLSIALTMIVIQTIMGNVPIGDDPTQMLFGPITWGTLGYIFISSAILSKIYPRYKKVEVVISSNKVEQIVRYFKYTGYVHGYNVSTMKSGYTGKEVKTIRTVMLFLELKPILKKLKEIDPNVWISTTVVSGIIGNFNHKSVE
;
A
#
# COMPACT_ATOMS: atom_id res chain seq x y z
N MET A 1 -11.32 30.96 9.66
CA MET A 1 -10.74 29.69 9.15
C MET A 1 -11.47 29.31 7.87
N ASP A 2 -10.77 29.14 6.75
CA ASP A 2 -11.37 28.87 5.43
C ASP A 2 -12.20 27.56 5.46
N LYS A 3 -13.51 27.65 5.19
CA LYS A 3 -14.43 26.49 5.20
C LYS A 3 -13.98 25.37 4.27
N ASN A 4 -13.31 25.71 3.17
CA ASN A 4 -12.76 24.73 2.23
C ASN A 4 -11.57 23.96 2.82
N LEU A 5 -10.73 24.65 3.61
CA LEU A 5 -9.61 24.04 4.30
C LEU A 5 -10.08 23.07 5.38
N ILE A 6 -11.07 23.46 6.18
CA ILE A 6 -11.67 22.61 7.22
C ILE A 6 -12.25 21.34 6.60
N ARG A 7 -13.05 21.47 5.54
CA ARG A 7 -13.66 20.34 4.85
C ARG A 7 -12.61 19.37 4.30
N LYS A 8 -11.51 19.90 3.75
CA LYS A 8 -10.39 19.08 3.26
C LYS A 8 -9.72 18.29 4.37
N TRP A 9 -9.44 18.92 5.51
CA TRP A 9 -8.83 18.22 6.65
C TRP A 9 -9.78 17.20 7.28
N ALA A 10 -11.07 17.54 7.45
CA ALA A 10 -12.07 16.61 7.93
C ALA A 10 -12.15 15.35 7.05
N TRP A 11 -12.10 15.53 5.72
CA TRP A 11 -12.05 14.42 4.77
C TRP A 11 -10.78 13.56 4.92
N ILE A 12 -9.61 14.20 5.06
CA ILE A 12 -8.34 13.49 5.30
C ILE A 12 -8.42 12.65 6.57
N ILE A 13 -8.84 13.24 7.69
CA ILE A 13 -8.95 12.56 8.98
C ILE A 13 -9.96 11.41 8.89
N THR A 14 -11.11 11.61 8.25
CA THR A 14 -12.11 10.55 8.04
C THR A 14 -11.50 9.36 7.30
N ILE A 15 -10.73 9.61 6.23
CA ILE A 15 -10.05 8.54 5.50
C ILE A 15 -9.01 7.85 6.39
N LEU A 16 -8.24 8.58 7.22
CA LEU A 16 -7.27 7.96 8.13
C LEU A 16 -7.95 7.06 9.17
N ILE A 17 -9.10 7.45 9.70
CA ILE A 17 -9.88 6.63 10.64
C ILE A 17 -10.35 5.34 9.97
N VAL A 18 -10.96 5.44 8.79
CA VAL A 18 -11.44 4.27 8.04
C VAL A 18 -10.29 3.37 7.61
N SER A 19 -9.20 3.97 7.13
CA SER A 19 -7.99 3.28 6.69
C SER A 19 -7.35 2.47 7.83
N SER A 20 -7.16 3.08 8.99
CA SER A 20 -6.59 2.42 10.17
C SER A 20 -7.52 1.35 10.73
N PHE A 21 -8.84 1.56 10.69
CA PHE A 21 -9.82 0.54 11.06
C PHE A 21 -9.72 -0.70 10.17
N LEU A 22 -9.71 -0.52 8.84
CA LEU A 22 -9.57 -1.63 7.88
C LEU A 22 -8.24 -2.38 8.10
N PHE A 23 -7.16 -1.66 8.33
CA PHE A 23 -5.86 -2.28 8.62
C PHE A 23 -5.92 -3.10 9.91
N SER A 24 -6.38 -2.52 11.02
CA SER A 24 -6.49 -3.23 12.30
C SER A 24 -7.40 -4.45 12.21
N LEU A 25 -8.53 -4.33 11.51
CA LEU A 25 -9.48 -5.43 11.29
C LEU A 25 -8.83 -6.57 10.49
N GLY A 26 -8.18 -6.24 9.37
CA GLY A 26 -7.51 -7.22 8.52
C GLY A 26 -6.37 -7.94 9.24
N VAL A 27 -5.58 -7.21 10.04
CA VAL A 27 -4.52 -7.82 10.84
C VAL A 27 -5.11 -8.74 11.91
N LYS A 28 -6.03 -8.25 12.75
CA LYS A 28 -6.59 -8.99 13.89
C LYS A 28 -7.29 -10.28 13.44
N LEU A 29 -8.17 -10.19 12.44
CA LEU A 29 -9.02 -11.32 12.04
C LEU A 29 -8.31 -12.35 11.17
N PHE A 30 -7.35 -11.93 10.34
CA PHE A 30 -6.82 -12.79 9.28
C PHE A 30 -5.31 -13.01 9.37
N VAL A 31 -4.53 -11.95 9.56
CA VAL A 31 -3.05 -12.06 9.50
C VAL A 31 -2.49 -12.64 10.78
N SER A 32 -2.89 -12.09 11.93
CA SER A 32 -2.56 -12.62 13.25
C SER A 32 -3.06 -14.05 13.33
N SER A 33 -4.37 -14.31 13.12
CA SER A 33 -4.98 -15.65 13.17
C SER A 33 -4.23 -16.78 12.40
N ALA A 34 -3.43 -16.46 11.38
CA ALA A 34 -2.62 -17.42 10.61
C ALA A 34 -1.12 -17.51 11.00
N LYS A 35 -0.67 -16.82 12.06
CA LYS A 35 0.74 -16.65 12.46
C LYS A 35 1.66 -16.14 11.34
N THR A 36 1.10 -15.43 10.36
CA THR A 36 1.86 -14.90 9.22
C THR A 36 2.41 -13.51 9.49
N PHE A 37 3.47 -13.15 8.77
CA PHE A 37 4.05 -11.81 8.89
C PHE A 37 3.24 -10.82 8.06
N SER A 38 2.77 -9.78 8.73
CA SER A 38 2.21 -8.60 8.09
C SER A 38 3.29 -7.84 7.33
N SER A 39 2.88 -7.04 6.34
CA SER A 39 3.81 -6.28 5.48
C SER A 39 4.71 -5.38 6.31
N GLY A 40 6.02 -5.52 6.08
CA GLY A 40 7.00 -4.59 6.58
C GLY A 40 7.30 -4.72 8.06
N LEU A 41 7.42 -3.59 8.75
CA LEU A 41 7.81 -3.58 10.17
C LEU A 41 6.76 -4.17 11.12
N GLY A 42 5.53 -4.45 10.67
CA GLY A 42 4.56 -5.19 11.49
C GLY A 42 5.02 -6.62 11.81
N ALA A 43 5.99 -7.13 11.05
CA ALA A 43 6.65 -8.38 11.34
C ALA A 43 7.45 -8.36 12.65
N PHE A 44 7.96 -7.20 13.11
CA PHE A 44 8.75 -7.10 14.35
C PHE A 44 7.88 -7.27 15.61
N PRO A 45 6.75 -6.55 15.78
CA PRO A 45 5.79 -6.84 16.85
C PRO A 45 5.33 -8.29 16.85
N GLN A 46 4.97 -8.85 15.69
CA GLN A 46 4.54 -10.24 15.56
C GLN A 46 5.64 -11.20 15.99
N PHE A 47 6.85 -11.01 15.46
CA PHE A 47 8.01 -11.80 15.84
C PHE A 47 8.24 -11.75 17.35
N LEU A 48 8.25 -10.55 17.95
CA LEU A 48 8.43 -10.39 19.40
C LEU A 48 7.35 -11.15 20.18
N THR A 49 6.07 -11.03 19.82
CA THR A 49 4.97 -11.78 20.46
C THR A 49 5.00 -13.29 20.23
N TYR A 50 5.81 -13.78 19.29
CA TYR A 50 5.98 -15.23 19.07
C TYR A 50 7.17 -15.79 19.86
N ILE A 51 8.24 -15.01 20.03
CA ILE A 51 9.43 -15.45 20.78
C ILE A 51 9.37 -15.14 22.27
N THR A 52 8.45 -14.27 22.68
CA THR A 52 8.17 -13.98 24.08
C THR A 52 6.76 -14.45 24.40
N ASP A 53 6.51 -14.85 25.64
CA ASP A 53 5.14 -15.14 26.14
C ASP A 53 4.25 -13.87 26.19
N LEU A 54 4.61 -12.80 25.46
CA LEU A 54 3.79 -11.61 25.31
C LEU A 54 2.58 -11.92 24.45
N ASP A 55 1.43 -11.84 25.11
CA ASP A 55 0.11 -11.97 24.52
C ASP A 55 -0.09 -11.04 23.30
N GLN A 56 -0.75 -11.55 22.25
CA GLN A 56 -1.07 -10.81 21.02
C GLN A 56 -1.86 -9.52 21.29
N LYS A 57 -2.56 -9.40 22.41
CA LYS A 57 -3.26 -8.15 22.79
C LYS A 57 -2.33 -6.92 22.80
N TYR A 58 -1.02 -7.13 22.98
CA TYR A 58 -0.02 -6.07 22.97
C TYR A 58 0.46 -5.70 21.55
N PHE A 59 0.03 -6.41 20.50
CA PHE A 59 0.49 -6.17 19.12
C PHE A 59 0.37 -4.69 18.72
N SER A 60 -0.78 -4.05 18.98
CA SER A 60 -1.00 -2.66 18.54
C SER A 60 -0.15 -1.66 19.33
N ILE A 61 0.13 -1.94 20.60
CA ILE A 61 1.04 -1.13 21.43
C ILE A 61 2.47 -1.28 20.90
N LEU A 62 2.91 -2.52 20.68
CA LEU A 62 4.23 -2.81 20.13
C LEU A 62 4.38 -2.18 18.73
N TYR A 63 3.38 -2.31 17.86
CA TYR A 63 3.38 -1.70 16.54
C TYR A 63 3.58 -0.19 16.63
N PHE A 64 2.86 0.50 17.53
CA PHE A 64 3.04 1.92 17.77
C PHE A 64 4.46 2.24 18.27
N LEU A 65 4.98 1.52 19.26
CA LEU A 65 6.31 1.76 19.84
C LEU A 65 7.44 1.55 18.85
N PHE A 66 7.41 0.44 18.09
CA PHE A 66 8.41 0.15 17.05
C PHE A 66 8.43 1.20 15.95
N ASN A 67 7.33 1.93 15.74
CA ASN A 67 7.26 3.01 14.77
C ASN A 67 7.90 4.33 15.24
N ILE A 68 7.96 4.59 16.55
CA ILE A 68 8.47 5.86 17.09
C ILE A 68 9.91 6.16 16.60
N PRO A 69 10.89 5.23 16.68
CA PRO A 69 12.24 5.49 16.20
C PRO A 69 12.27 5.84 14.70
N PHE A 70 11.47 5.15 13.89
CA PHE A 70 11.39 5.42 12.45
C PHE A 70 10.77 6.78 12.15
N LEU A 71 9.70 7.15 12.86
CA LEU A 71 9.11 8.48 12.72
C LEU A 71 10.14 9.58 13.03
N ILE A 72 10.95 9.42 14.09
CA ILE A 72 11.99 10.38 14.48
C ILE A 72 13.06 10.47 13.39
N VAL A 73 13.65 9.34 12.98
CA VAL A 73 14.72 9.32 11.96
C VAL A 73 14.23 9.89 10.63
N PHE A 74 13.06 9.44 10.17
CA PHE A 74 12.53 9.85 8.86
C PHE A 74 11.86 11.22 8.88
N PHE A 75 11.58 11.81 10.05
CA PHE A 75 11.14 13.21 10.14
C PHE A 75 12.12 14.17 9.46
N PHE A 76 13.41 13.83 9.46
CA PHE A 76 14.47 14.62 8.82
C PHE A 76 14.74 14.21 7.35
N LEU A 77 14.24 13.05 6.90
CA LEU A 77 14.55 12.49 5.58
C LEU A 77 13.39 12.60 4.57
N VAL A 78 12.17 12.75 5.04
CA VAL A 78 10.95 12.85 4.20
C VAL A 78 10.09 14.06 4.59
N ARG A 79 9.02 14.31 3.82
CA ARG A 79 8.15 15.47 4.03
C ARG A 79 7.47 15.40 5.40
N LYS A 80 7.59 16.47 6.21
CA LYS A 80 6.98 16.56 7.55
C LYS A 80 5.49 16.23 7.56
N LYS A 81 4.74 16.70 6.56
CA LYS A 81 3.31 16.41 6.41
C LYS A 81 3.02 14.90 6.34
N PHE A 82 3.86 14.15 5.63
CA PHE A 82 3.71 12.69 5.54
C PHE A 82 3.88 12.04 6.91
N ILE A 83 4.95 12.40 7.63
CA ILE A 83 5.23 11.86 8.96
C ILE A 83 4.13 12.22 9.97
N ILE A 84 3.60 13.45 9.96
CA ILE A 84 2.50 13.87 10.84
C ILE A 84 1.24 13.06 10.55
N LEU A 85 0.87 12.89 9.28
CA LEU A 85 -0.32 12.11 8.92
C LEU A 85 -0.15 10.62 9.25
N THR A 86 1.05 10.05 9.07
CA THR A 86 1.37 8.69 9.49
C THR A 86 1.31 8.53 11.01
N PHE A 87 1.78 9.52 11.79
CA PHE A 87 1.67 9.49 13.25
C PHE A 87 0.21 9.52 13.72
N VAL A 88 -0.62 10.40 13.12
CA VAL A 88 -2.07 10.44 13.40
C VAL A 88 -2.73 9.10 13.04
N TRP A 89 -2.36 8.51 11.91
CA TRP A 89 -2.84 7.19 11.52
C TRP A 89 -2.48 6.11 12.54
N LEU A 90 -1.24 6.12 13.06
CA LEU A 90 -0.76 5.19 14.08
C LEU A 90 -1.53 5.32 15.40
N LEU A 91 -1.91 6.54 15.79
CA LEU A 91 -2.79 6.75 16.95
C LEU A 91 -4.17 6.12 16.73
N PHE A 92 -4.79 6.30 15.56
CA PHE A 92 -6.05 5.64 15.26
C PHE A 92 -5.91 4.11 15.22
N GLN A 93 -4.84 3.60 14.61
CA GLN A 93 -4.54 2.16 14.59
C GLN A 93 -4.43 1.60 16.02
N LEU A 94 -3.70 2.28 16.90
CA LEU A 94 -3.57 1.92 18.31
C LEU A 94 -4.94 1.88 19.01
N THR A 95 -5.77 2.92 18.83
CA THR A 95 -7.11 2.97 19.43
C THR A 95 -8.00 1.83 18.95
N TRP A 96 -8.01 1.52 17.64
CA TRP A 96 -8.77 0.41 17.10
C TRP A 96 -8.26 -0.94 17.57
N GLY A 97 -6.94 -1.10 17.61
CA GLY A 97 -6.31 -2.30 18.13
C GLY A 97 -6.74 -2.63 19.55
N GLN A 98 -6.65 -1.66 20.46
CA GLN A 98 -7.08 -1.85 21.85
C GLN A 98 -8.59 -2.04 21.97
N SER A 99 -9.39 -1.33 21.17
CA SER A 99 -10.85 -1.48 21.18
C SER A 99 -11.28 -2.89 20.75
N MET A 100 -10.63 -3.46 19.74
CA MET A 100 -10.93 -4.81 19.22
C MET A 100 -10.60 -5.92 20.22
N GLU A 101 -9.65 -5.71 21.14
CA GLU A 101 -9.38 -6.67 22.23
C GLU A 101 -10.48 -6.73 23.29
N ILE A 102 -11.25 -5.65 23.44
CA ILE A 102 -12.33 -5.56 24.43
C ILE A 102 -13.64 -6.18 23.88
N MET A 103 -13.81 -6.20 22.55
CA MET A 103 -15.03 -6.65 21.89
C MET A 103 -15.15 -8.18 21.88
N PRO A 104 -16.12 -8.80 22.59
CA PRO A 104 -16.20 -10.25 22.75
C PRO A 104 -16.30 -11.03 21.43
N GLY A 105 -16.96 -10.48 20.42
CA GLY A 105 -17.10 -11.10 19.11
C GLY A 105 -15.92 -10.91 18.15
N ILE A 106 -14.95 -10.05 18.48
CA ILE A 106 -13.77 -9.76 17.63
C ILE A 106 -12.49 -10.30 18.28
N LYS A 107 -12.39 -10.26 19.61
CA LYS A 107 -11.17 -10.65 20.33
C LYS A 107 -10.74 -12.09 20.04
N ASP A 108 -11.71 -13.01 19.95
CA ASP A 108 -11.52 -14.46 19.73
C ASP A 108 -11.91 -14.88 18.30
N ALA A 109 -12.14 -13.93 17.40
CA ALA A 109 -12.62 -14.21 16.07
C ALA A 109 -11.52 -14.85 15.20
N ASP A 110 -11.78 -16.09 14.80
CA ASP A 110 -10.97 -16.86 13.86
C ASP A 110 -11.89 -17.32 12.71
N PRO A 111 -12.04 -16.52 11.64
CA PRO A 111 -13.02 -16.75 10.59
C PRO A 111 -12.87 -18.09 9.86
N PHE A 112 -11.67 -18.67 9.87
CA PHE A 112 -11.40 -19.98 9.25
C PHE A 112 -11.17 -21.08 10.30
N HIS A 113 -11.40 -20.80 11.59
CA HIS A 113 -11.25 -21.76 12.69
C HIS A 113 -9.91 -22.52 12.67
N ILE A 114 -8.83 -21.83 12.29
CA ILE A 114 -7.47 -22.38 12.17
C ILE A 114 -6.89 -22.75 13.55
N GLY A 115 -7.41 -22.20 14.65
CA GLY A 115 -7.13 -22.72 16.00
C GLY A 115 -5.70 -22.49 16.50
N LEU A 116 -4.84 -21.77 15.77
CA LEU A 116 -3.45 -21.45 16.17
C LEU A 116 -3.35 -20.57 17.44
N TYR A 117 -4.48 -20.10 17.95
CA TYR A 117 -4.63 -19.13 19.03
C TYR A 117 -5.19 -19.67 20.34
N LYS A 118 -5.46 -20.96 20.46
CA LYS A 118 -5.92 -21.52 21.74
C LYS A 118 -4.75 -21.64 22.71
N THR A 119 -4.52 -20.60 23.50
CA THR A 119 -3.69 -20.68 24.70
C THR A 119 -4.32 -21.70 25.65
N ALA A 120 -3.53 -22.69 26.08
CA ALA A 120 -3.92 -23.65 27.09
C ALA A 120 -4.27 -22.92 28.40
N GLN A 121 -5.51 -23.03 28.86
CA GLN A 121 -5.80 -22.81 30.28
C GLN A 121 -5.26 -24.01 31.07
N GLY A 122 -4.27 -23.78 31.94
CA GLY A 122 -3.95 -24.72 33.02
C GLY A 122 -2.85 -25.76 32.75
N GLY A 123 -1.78 -25.42 32.03
CA GLY A 123 -0.51 -26.18 32.12
C GLY A 123 -0.54 -27.62 31.56
N LYS A 124 -1.56 -27.98 30.78
CA LYS A 124 -1.51 -29.13 29.89
C LYS A 124 -1.71 -28.64 28.47
N GLU A 125 -0.66 -28.78 27.66
CA GLU A 125 -0.71 -28.60 26.22
C GLU A 125 -1.62 -29.68 25.62
N THR A 126 -2.93 -29.42 25.60
CA THR A 126 -3.78 -30.07 24.61
C THR A 126 -3.57 -29.35 23.30
N THR A 127 -2.87 -30.00 22.37
CA THR A 127 -2.86 -29.71 20.95
C THR A 127 -4.29 -29.78 20.41
N ILE A 128 -5.07 -28.72 20.60
CA ILE A 128 -6.45 -28.65 20.10
C ILE A 128 -6.38 -28.22 18.64
N GLY A 129 -6.33 -29.23 17.77
CA GLY A 129 -6.45 -29.09 16.33
C GLY A 129 -5.11 -28.87 15.65
N LEU A 130 -4.43 -29.97 15.30
CA LEU A 130 -3.68 -30.00 14.05
C LEU A 130 -4.59 -29.39 12.98
N VAL A 131 -4.23 -28.22 12.43
CA VAL A 131 -4.83 -27.78 11.18
C VAL A 131 -4.39 -28.81 10.16
N THR A 132 -5.30 -29.72 9.85
CA THR A 132 -5.13 -30.75 8.82
C THR A 132 -5.11 -30.12 7.42
N GLU A 133 -5.40 -28.82 7.34
CA GLU A 133 -5.63 -28.08 6.10
C GLU A 133 -4.64 -26.91 5.95
N ASN A 134 -3.41 -27.25 5.53
CA ASN A 134 -2.35 -26.31 5.18
C ASN A 134 -2.79 -25.15 4.27
N TRP A 135 -3.88 -25.34 3.51
CA TRP A 135 -4.43 -24.32 2.62
C TRP A 135 -5.02 -23.12 3.38
N ALA A 136 -5.59 -23.32 4.58
CA ALA A 136 -6.22 -22.23 5.34
C ALA A 136 -5.18 -21.20 5.82
N ILE A 137 -3.99 -21.67 6.21
CA ILE A 137 -2.84 -20.83 6.61
C ILE A 137 -2.38 -19.94 5.44
N ILE A 138 -2.60 -20.36 4.20
CA ILE A 138 -2.22 -19.60 2.99
C ILE A 138 -3.33 -18.63 2.59
N ILE A 139 -4.58 -19.07 2.58
CA ILE A 139 -5.72 -18.28 2.08
C ILE A 139 -6.09 -17.15 3.04
N GLN A 140 -6.06 -17.40 4.35
CA GLN A 140 -6.49 -16.40 5.32
C GLN A 140 -5.65 -15.10 5.25
N PRO A 141 -4.31 -15.14 5.23
CA PRO A 141 -3.49 -13.94 4.99
C PRO A 141 -3.77 -13.26 3.65
N CYS A 142 -4.13 -14.02 2.61
CA CYS A 142 -4.50 -13.43 1.31
C CYS A 142 -5.76 -12.57 1.42
N VAL A 143 -6.77 -13.04 2.17
CA VAL A 143 -7.98 -12.25 2.49
C VAL A 143 -7.61 -11.04 3.35
N GLY A 144 -6.78 -11.25 4.38
CA GLY A 144 -6.24 -10.18 5.20
C GLY A 144 -5.55 -9.09 4.37
N ALA A 145 -4.73 -9.48 3.39
CA ALA A 145 -4.00 -8.59 2.50
C ALA A 145 -4.90 -7.71 1.63
N VAL A 146 -6.09 -8.21 1.27
CA VAL A 146 -7.07 -7.40 0.55
C VAL A 146 -7.55 -6.25 1.42
N ILE A 147 -7.90 -6.55 2.67
CA ILE A 147 -8.46 -5.59 3.62
C ILE A 147 -7.36 -4.63 4.09
N THR A 148 -6.23 -5.15 4.58
CA THR A 148 -5.10 -4.34 5.07
C THR A 148 -4.48 -3.53 3.94
N GLY A 149 -4.28 -4.12 2.75
CA GLY A 149 -3.77 -3.43 1.57
C GLY A 149 -4.66 -2.28 1.13
N THR A 150 -5.99 -2.46 1.22
CA THR A 150 -6.94 -1.36 0.95
C THR A 150 -6.83 -0.27 2.01
N GLY A 151 -6.77 -0.65 3.29
CA GLY A 151 -6.53 0.27 4.40
C GLY A 151 -5.26 1.09 4.17
N THR A 152 -4.11 0.44 4.00
CA THR A 152 -2.82 1.08 3.71
C THR A 152 -2.90 2.00 2.50
N ALA A 153 -3.47 1.55 1.37
CA ALA A 153 -3.54 2.36 0.17
C ALA A 153 -4.42 3.63 0.32
N LEU A 154 -5.46 3.56 1.15
CA LEU A 154 -6.26 4.73 1.51
C LEU A 154 -5.45 5.74 2.35
N ALA A 155 -4.60 5.28 3.28
CA ALA A 155 -3.69 6.19 4.01
C ALA A 155 -2.74 6.92 3.05
N TRP A 156 -2.13 6.19 2.11
CA TRP A 156 -1.25 6.74 1.07
C TRP A 156 -1.95 7.81 0.23
N LYS A 157 -3.23 7.62 -0.10
CA LYS A 157 -4.03 8.59 -0.85
C LYS A 157 -4.20 9.92 -0.11
N THR A 158 -4.20 9.93 1.23
CA THR A 158 -4.27 11.16 2.02
C THR A 158 -2.91 11.87 2.17
N GLY A 159 -1.82 11.19 1.79
CA GLY A 159 -0.46 11.65 1.99
C GLY A 159 0.17 11.22 3.31
N GLY A 160 -0.42 10.26 4.04
CA GLY A 160 0.22 9.52 5.14
C GLY A 160 0.51 8.07 4.73
N SER A 161 0.68 7.17 5.69
CA SER A 161 0.86 5.73 5.45
C SER A 161 0.37 4.88 6.62
N SER A 162 0.43 3.55 6.49
CA SER A 162 0.18 2.65 7.62
C SER A 162 1.34 2.58 8.62
N GLY A 163 2.36 3.42 8.45
CA GLY A 163 3.59 3.32 9.22
C GLY A 163 4.40 2.10 8.81
N GLY A 164 5.29 1.67 9.69
CA GLY A 164 6.17 0.56 9.52
C GLY A 164 7.12 0.74 8.32
N ALA A 165 7.20 -0.30 7.49
CA ALA A 165 8.05 -0.25 6.29
C ALA A 165 7.52 0.72 5.22
N ASP A 166 6.29 1.23 5.36
CA ASP A 166 5.79 2.24 4.42
C ASP A 166 6.59 3.54 4.48
N ILE A 167 7.18 3.87 5.64
CA ILE A 167 8.01 5.07 5.79
C ILE A 167 9.27 4.94 4.92
N ILE A 168 9.92 3.76 4.99
CA ILE A 168 11.08 3.41 4.16
C ILE A 168 10.66 3.35 2.69
N THR A 169 9.52 2.72 2.40
CA THR A 169 8.94 2.62 1.07
C THR A 169 8.71 3.99 0.46
N TYR A 170 8.15 4.93 1.24
CA TYR A 170 7.94 6.30 0.81
C TYR A 170 9.26 7.01 0.50
N TYR A 171 10.26 6.86 1.37
CA TYR A 171 11.59 7.42 1.15
C TYR A 171 12.22 6.92 -0.16
N ILE A 172 12.27 5.59 -0.36
CA ILE A 172 12.87 4.98 -1.54
C ILE A 172 12.05 5.29 -2.80
N SER A 173 10.72 5.20 -2.73
CA SER A 173 9.81 5.48 -3.84
C SER A 173 9.93 6.93 -4.32
N THR A 174 10.07 7.88 -3.39
CA THR A 174 10.27 9.29 -3.71
C THR A 174 11.63 9.54 -4.34
N ARG A 175 12.71 8.94 -3.81
CA ARG A 175 14.07 9.11 -4.33
C ARG A 175 14.28 8.44 -5.69
N LYS A 176 13.76 7.22 -5.87
CA LYS A 176 13.95 6.42 -7.09
C LYS A 176 12.83 6.61 -8.12
N GLN A 177 11.78 7.38 -7.80
CA GLN A 177 10.62 7.63 -8.67
C GLN A 177 9.99 6.32 -9.19
N LYS A 178 9.95 5.31 -8.33
CA LYS A 178 9.36 3.99 -8.62
C LYS A 178 8.02 3.86 -7.92
N SER A 179 7.12 3.06 -8.51
CA SER A 179 5.79 2.79 -7.94
C SER A 179 5.89 2.39 -6.46
N PRO A 180 5.12 3.03 -5.55
CA PRO A 180 5.14 2.72 -4.13
C PRO A 180 4.92 1.23 -3.84
N GLY A 181 4.00 0.58 -4.56
CA GLY A 181 3.74 -0.85 -4.34
C GLY A 181 4.90 -1.75 -4.75
N VAL A 182 5.63 -1.44 -5.83
CA VAL A 182 6.83 -2.21 -6.22
C VAL A 182 7.92 -2.09 -5.16
N VAL A 183 8.13 -0.88 -4.64
CA VAL A 183 9.08 -0.63 -3.55
C VAL A 183 8.62 -1.34 -2.27
N ALA A 184 7.32 -1.29 -1.95
CA ALA A 184 6.74 -1.96 -0.79
C ALA A 184 6.96 -3.47 -0.83
N THR A 185 6.79 -4.09 -2.00
CA THR A 185 7.07 -5.52 -2.21
C THR A 185 8.52 -5.84 -1.91
N ILE A 186 9.48 -5.09 -2.49
CA ILE A 186 10.91 -5.35 -2.27
C ILE A 186 11.27 -5.20 -0.79
N VAL A 187 10.84 -4.11 -0.14
CA VAL A 187 11.14 -3.87 1.28
C VAL A 187 10.50 -4.93 2.17
N SER A 188 9.25 -5.31 1.90
CA SER A 188 8.53 -6.32 2.68
C SER A 188 9.13 -7.72 2.52
N LEU A 189 9.56 -8.09 1.31
CA LEU A 189 10.26 -9.36 1.07
C LEU A 189 11.60 -9.41 1.81
N SER A 190 12.35 -8.31 1.82
CA SER A 190 13.61 -8.24 2.58
C SER A 190 13.37 -8.45 4.08
N ILE A 191 12.37 -7.78 4.66
CA ILE A 191 12.03 -7.94 6.08
C ILE A 191 11.53 -9.35 6.38
N ALA A 192 10.63 -9.90 5.54
CA ALA A 192 10.11 -11.25 5.73
C ALA A 192 11.23 -12.30 5.69
N LEU A 193 12.16 -12.19 4.73
CA LEU A 193 13.32 -13.06 4.65
C LEU A 193 14.18 -12.98 5.92
N THR A 194 14.47 -11.76 6.42
CA THR A 194 15.21 -11.58 7.67
C THR A 194 14.50 -12.25 8.86
N MET A 195 13.18 -12.10 8.97
CA MET A 195 12.42 -12.72 10.06
C MET A 195 12.42 -14.23 10.00
N ILE A 196 12.30 -14.82 8.80
CA ILE A 196 12.35 -16.28 8.62
C ILE A 196 13.73 -16.81 9.03
N VAL A 197 14.81 -16.16 8.57
CA VAL A 197 16.19 -16.56 8.92
C VAL A 197 16.41 -16.51 10.44
N ILE A 198 15.95 -15.45 11.11
CA ILE A 198 16.09 -15.31 12.57
C ILE A 198 15.33 -16.45 13.29
N GLN A 199 14.11 -16.78 12.87
CA GLN A 199 13.34 -17.88 13.48
C GLN A 199 14.03 -19.24 13.31
N THR A 200 14.57 -19.52 12.12
CA THR A 200 15.30 -20.76 11.88
C THR A 200 16.54 -20.87 12.79
N ILE A 201 17.26 -19.77 13.02
CA ILE A 201 18.43 -19.76 13.92
C ILE A 201 18.02 -19.94 15.39
N MET A 202 16.90 -19.34 15.80
CA MET A 202 16.44 -19.39 17.20
C MET A 202 15.72 -20.70 17.57
N GLY A 203 15.35 -21.54 16.61
CA GLY A 203 14.61 -22.78 16.87
C GLY A 203 13.16 -22.58 17.33
N ASN A 204 12.68 -21.34 17.41
CA ASN A 204 11.34 -20.98 17.89
C ASN A 204 10.34 -20.94 16.73
N VAL A 205 9.94 -22.12 16.24
CA VAL A 205 9.00 -22.22 15.11
C VAL A 205 7.63 -22.74 15.54
N PRO A 206 6.54 -22.04 15.19
CA PRO A 206 5.19 -22.46 15.58
C PRO A 206 4.64 -23.69 14.83
N ILE A 207 5.30 -24.16 13.77
CA ILE A 207 4.87 -25.31 12.94
C ILE A 207 6.09 -26.18 12.55
N GLY A 208 6.43 -27.15 13.39
CA GLY A 208 7.29 -28.28 13.06
C GLY A 208 8.80 -28.06 13.21
N ASP A 209 9.52 -29.16 13.48
CA ASP A 209 10.97 -29.19 13.70
C ASP A 209 11.79 -29.22 12.39
N ASP A 210 11.14 -29.36 11.22
CA ASP A 210 11.81 -29.48 9.92
C ASP A 210 12.16 -28.11 9.30
N PRO A 211 13.46 -27.76 9.14
CA PRO A 211 13.91 -26.51 8.52
C PRO A 211 13.33 -26.26 7.13
N THR A 212 12.98 -27.31 6.40
CA THR A 212 12.42 -27.23 5.05
C THR A 212 10.99 -26.70 5.07
N GLN A 213 10.20 -27.09 6.08
CA GLN A 213 8.86 -26.54 6.31
C GLN A 213 8.91 -25.13 6.88
N MET A 214 9.99 -24.74 7.56
CA MET A 214 10.19 -23.35 8.01
C MET A 214 10.36 -22.39 6.84
N LEU A 215 11.15 -22.79 5.83
CA LEU A 215 11.45 -21.94 4.67
C LEU A 215 10.35 -22.00 3.62
N PHE A 216 9.76 -23.17 3.36
CA PHE A 216 8.83 -23.39 2.25
C PHE A 216 7.43 -23.86 2.69
N GLY A 217 7.11 -23.74 3.98
CA GLY A 217 5.82 -24.14 4.52
C GLY A 217 4.69 -23.13 4.31
N PRO A 218 3.49 -23.46 4.83
CA PRO A 218 2.27 -22.69 4.62
C PRO A 218 2.36 -21.23 5.10
N ILE A 219 3.08 -20.96 6.19
CA ILE A 219 3.28 -19.60 6.73
C ILE A 219 4.04 -18.73 5.73
N THR A 220 5.09 -19.26 5.10
CA THR A 220 5.87 -18.53 4.10
C THR A 220 5.03 -18.23 2.88
N TRP A 221 4.30 -19.22 2.35
CA TRP A 221 3.40 -19.01 1.21
C TRP A 221 2.27 -18.04 1.52
N GLY A 222 1.68 -18.10 2.71
CA GLY A 222 0.69 -17.13 3.18
C GLY A 222 1.28 -15.72 3.29
N THR A 223 2.50 -15.59 3.80
CA THR A 223 3.22 -14.30 3.91
C THR A 223 3.54 -13.73 2.52
N LEU A 224 4.02 -14.56 1.59
CA LEU A 224 4.27 -14.14 0.21
C LEU A 224 2.98 -13.68 -0.47
N GLY A 225 1.92 -14.49 -0.38
CA GLY A 225 0.59 -14.14 -0.88
C GLY A 225 0.11 -12.81 -0.32
N TYR A 226 0.28 -12.61 0.99
CA TYR A 226 -0.06 -11.35 1.65
C TYR A 226 0.72 -10.16 1.05
N ILE A 227 2.04 -10.26 0.92
CA ILE A 227 2.91 -9.18 0.42
C ILE A 227 2.54 -8.79 -1.01
N PHE A 228 2.36 -9.77 -1.89
CA PHE A 228 2.07 -9.50 -3.31
C PHE A 228 0.67 -8.90 -3.48
N ILE A 229 -0.34 -9.42 -2.80
CA ILE A 229 -1.72 -8.92 -2.88
C ILE A 229 -1.79 -7.51 -2.31
N SER A 230 -1.23 -7.25 -1.12
CA SER A 230 -1.29 -5.92 -0.50
C SER A 230 -0.57 -4.86 -1.36
N SER A 231 0.58 -5.22 -1.93
CA SER A 231 1.37 -4.33 -2.79
C SER A 231 0.70 -4.06 -4.14
N ALA A 232 0.00 -5.05 -4.70
CA ALA A 232 -0.78 -4.90 -5.91
C ALA A 232 -1.95 -3.92 -5.69
N ILE A 233 -2.63 -4.03 -4.53
CA ILE A 233 -3.70 -3.11 -4.15
C ILE A 233 -3.16 -1.69 -3.98
N LEU A 234 -2.03 -1.52 -3.30
CA LEU A 234 -1.35 -0.22 -3.17
C LEU A 234 -1.02 0.37 -4.55
N SER A 235 -0.46 -0.42 -5.47
CA SER A 235 -0.15 0.03 -6.83
C SER A 235 -1.39 0.42 -7.63
N LYS A 236 -2.51 -0.28 -7.42
CA LYS A 236 -3.78 -0.02 -8.11
C LYS A 236 -4.45 1.25 -7.62
N ILE A 237 -4.51 1.45 -6.31
CA ILE A 237 -5.20 2.59 -5.68
C ILE A 237 -4.33 3.85 -5.71
N TYR A 238 -3.01 3.73 -5.59
CA TYR A 238 -2.07 4.85 -5.54
C TYR A 238 -0.95 4.76 -6.61
N PRO A 239 -1.28 4.93 -7.91
CA PRO A 239 -0.32 4.83 -9.01
C PRO A 239 0.54 6.10 -9.20
N ARG A 240 1.19 6.60 -8.13
CA ARG A 240 1.86 7.93 -8.08
C ARG A 240 2.87 8.20 -9.19
N TYR A 241 3.68 7.20 -9.54
CA TYR A 241 4.74 7.31 -10.55
C TYR A 241 4.42 6.56 -11.85
N LYS A 242 3.17 6.16 -12.06
CA LYS A 242 2.74 5.53 -13.31
C LYS A 242 2.76 6.57 -14.43
N LYS A 243 3.45 6.28 -15.52
CA LYS A 243 3.60 7.18 -16.68
C LYS A 243 2.75 6.69 -17.83
N VAL A 244 2.15 7.62 -18.55
CA VAL A 244 1.34 7.33 -19.73
C VAL A 244 1.74 8.26 -20.87
N GLU A 245 1.94 7.65 -22.03
CA GLU A 245 1.94 8.36 -23.29
C GLU A 245 0.48 8.68 -23.64
N VAL A 246 0.23 9.92 -24.02
CA VAL A 246 -1.08 10.42 -24.42
C VAL A 246 -0.95 10.98 -25.83
N VAL A 247 -1.73 10.41 -26.74
CA VAL A 247 -1.85 10.83 -28.13
C VAL A 247 -3.21 11.50 -28.30
N ILE A 248 -3.22 12.78 -28.64
CA ILE A 248 -4.40 13.64 -28.73
C ILE A 248 -4.56 14.06 -30.19
N SER A 249 -5.58 13.57 -30.88
CA SER A 249 -5.91 13.95 -32.25
C SER A 249 -7.17 14.84 -32.24
N SER A 250 -7.09 16.02 -32.84
CA SER A 250 -8.15 17.03 -32.81
C SER A 250 -8.05 17.98 -34.00
N ASN A 251 -9.18 18.59 -34.37
CA ASN A 251 -9.20 19.70 -35.33
C ASN A 251 -8.88 21.06 -34.67
N LYS A 252 -8.79 21.12 -33.34
CA LYS A 252 -8.53 22.34 -32.55
C LYS A 252 -7.19 22.25 -31.79
N VAL A 253 -6.18 21.63 -32.38
CA VAL A 253 -4.86 21.42 -31.75
C VAL A 253 -4.23 22.74 -31.29
N GLU A 254 -4.41 23.83 -32.04
CA GLU A 254 -3.88 25.15 -31.68
C GLU A 254 -4.45 25.67 -30.35
N GLN A 255 -5.74 25.41 -30.08
CA GLN A 255 -6.38 25.81 -28.82
C GLN A 255 -5.87 24.95 -27.66
N ILE A 256 -5.67 23.65 -27.90
CA ILE A 256 -5.10 22.73 -26.91
C ILE A 256 -3.66 23.12 -26.55
N VAL A 257 -2.84 23.47 -27.55
CA VAL A 257 -1.47 23.94 -27.34
C VAL A 257 -1.46 25.27 -26.58
N ARG A 258 -2.37 26.20 -26.88
CA ARG A 258 -2.54 27.43 -26.09
C ARG A 258 -2.91 27.13 -24.64
N TYR A 259 -3.81 26.19 -24.40
CA TYR A 259 -4.16 25.74 -23.06
C TYR A 259 -2.97 25.16 -22.29
N PHE A 260 -2.15 24.31 -22.94
CA PHE A 260 -0.92 23.78 -22.33
C PHE A 260 0.07 24.88 -21.97
N LYS A 261 0.27 25.88 -22.85
CA LYS A 261 1.14 27.03 -22.56
C LYS A 261 0.60 27.88 -21.42
N TYR A 262 -0.70 28.20 -21.42
CA TYR A 262 -1.34 29.01 -20.39
C TYR A 262 -1.30 28.36 -19.01
N THR A 263 -1.48 27.04 -18.94
CA THR A 263 -1.45 26.29 -17.67
C THR A 263 -0.05 25.97 -17.17
N GLY A 264 0.99 26.33 -17.92
CA GLY A 264 2.37 25.99 -17.57
C GLY A 264 2.62 24.48 -17.60
N TYR A 265 2.05 23.78 -18.58
CA TYR A 265 2.24 22.34 -18.75
C TYR A 265 3.74 22.01 -18.80
N VAL A 266 4.17 21.12 -17.90
CA VAL A 266 5.59 20.93 -17.57
C VAL A 266 6.27 19.83 -18.38
N HIS A 267 5.51 19.04 -19.14
CA HIS A 267 6.05 17.93 -19.93
C HIS A 267 6.25 18.30 -21.38
N GLY A 268 7.24 17.68 -22.02
CA GLY A 268 7.46 17.81 -23.46
C GLY A 268 6.27 17.25 -24.25
N TYR A 269 5.93 17.90 -25.36
CA TYR A 269 4.94 17.41 -26.31
C TYR A 269 5.37 17.72 -27.74
N ASN A 270 5.06 16.80 -28.65
CA ASN A 270 5.31 16.93 -30.08
C ASN A 270 3.99 17.15 -30.81
N VAL A 271 3.99 18.03 -31.81
CA VAL A 271 2.85 18.22 -32.71
C VAL A 271 3.23 17.69 -34.08
N SER A 272 2.39 16.83 -34.64
CA SER A 272 2.60 16.25 -35.97
C SER A 272 1.31 16.29 -36.78
N THR A 273 1.43 16.46 -38.09
CA THR A 273 0.30 16.32 -39.01
C THR A 273 0.27 14.88 -39.51
N MET A 274 -0.89 14.23 -39.40
CA MET A 274 -1.11 12.86 -39.84
C MET A 274 -2.27 12.81 -40.82
N LYS A 275 -2.25 11.89 -41.78
CA LYS A 275 -3.39 11.64 -42.67
C LYS A 275 -4.27 10.53 -42.09
N SER A 276 -5.56 10.80 -41.93
CA SER A 276 -6.52 9.82 -41.45
C SER A 276 -6.72 8.71 -42.49
N GLY A 277 -6.48 7.45 -42.12
CA GLY A 277 -6.76 6.32 -42.99
C GLY A 277 -8.25 6.09 -43.26
N TYR A 278 -9.13 6.53 -42.34
CA TYR A 278 -10.58 6.38 -42.48
C TYR A 278 -11.21 7.49 -43.33
N THR A 279 -10.82 8.75 -43.11
CA THR A 279 -11.45 9.91 -43.78
C THR A 279 -10.61 10.50 -44.92
N GLY A 280 -9.33 10.12 -45.03
CA GLY A 280 -8.38 10.72 -45.96
C GLY A 280 -7.94 12.14 -45.60
N LYS A 281 -8.53 12.78 -44.58
CA LYS A 281 -8.24 14.15 -44.17
C LYS A 281 -6.96 14.25 -43.34
N GLU A 282 -6.29 15.39 -43.44
CA GLU A 282 -5.19 15.73 -42.53
C GLU A 282 -5.74 16.08 -41.15
N VAL A 283 -5.13 15.49 -40.12
CA VAL A 283 -5.47 15.68 -38.71
C VAL A 283 -4.17 15.95 -37.96
N LYS A 284 -4.16 17.01 -37.15
CA LYS A 284 -3.03 17.28 -36.26
C LYS A 284 -3.15 16.45 -34.99
N THR A 285 -2.02 15.93 -34.54
CA THR A 285 -1.91 15.07 -33.37
C THR A 285 -0.82 15.58 -32.44
N ILE A 286 -1.14 15.67 -31.15
CA ILE A 286 -0.22 15.98 -30.07
C ILE A 286 0.18 14.68 -29.40
N ARG A 287 1.48 14.44 -29.24
CA ARG A 287 2.02 13.30 -28.51
C ARG A 287 2.79 13.80 -27.31
N THR A 288 2.46 13.32 -26.11
CA THR A 288 3.12 13.73 -24.87
C THR A 288 3.19 12.58 -23.89
N VAL A 289 4.15 12.62 -22.96
CA VAL A 289 4.23 11.67 -21.85
C VAL A 289 4.01 12.44 -20.55
N MET A 290 3.08 11.96 -19.73
CA MET A 290 2.72 12.59 -18.46
C MET A 290 2.51 11.55 -17.37
N LEU A 291 2.30 12.00 -16.15
CA LEU A 291 1.92 11.12 -15.05
C LEU A 291 0.44 10.77 -15.15
N PHE A 292 0.14 9.52 -14.83
CA PHE A 292 -1.22 8.98 -14.91
C PHE A 292 -2.23 9.77 -14.04
N LEU A 293 -1.77 10.34 -12.93
CA LEU A 293 -2.61 11.16 -12.05
C LEU A 293 -2.97 12.54 -12.66
N GLU A 294 -2.16 13.06 -13.59
CA GLU A 294 -2.43 14.32 -14.29
C GLU A 294 -3.42 14.16 -15.44
N LEU A 295 -3.57 12.94 -15.95
CA LEU A 295 -4.38 12.64 -17.12
C LEU A 295 -5.84 13.07 -16.94
N LYS A 296 -6.50 12.68 -15.84
CA LYS A 296 -7.93 12.93 -15.61
C LYS A 296 -8.34 14.42 -15.72
N PRO A 297 -7.70 15.37 -15.01
CA PRO A 297 -8.06 16.77 -15.13
C PRO A 297 -7.80 17.33 -16.54
N ILE A 298 -6.73 16.89 -17.20
CA ILE A 298 -6.42 17.28 -18.58
C ILE A 298 -7.50 16.76 -19.54
N LEU A 299 -7.87 15.48 -19.46
CA LEU A 299 -8.92 14.89 -20.30
C LEU A 299 -10.24 15.66 -20.23
N LYS A 300 -10.63 16.10 -19.02
CA LYS A 300 -11.86 16.88 -18.82
C LYS A 300 -11.78 18.22 -19.60
N LYS A 301 -10.66 18.93 -19.48
CA LYS A 301 -10.44 20.20 -20.18
C LYS A 301 -10.31 20.05 -21.70
N LEU A 302 -9.68 18.98 -22.17
CA LEU A 302 -9.60 18.69 -23.60
C LEU A 302 -10.99 18.49 -24.21
N LYS A 303 -11.88 17.75 -23.53
CA LYS A 303 -13.27 17.57 -23.98
C LYS A 303 -14.11 18.85 -23.93
N GLU A 304 -13.81 19.78 -23.03
CA GLU A 304 -14.45 21.10 -23.00
C GLU A 304 -14.02 21.96 -24.21
N ILE A 305 -12.77 21.85 -24.66
CA ILE A 305 -12.23 22.58 -25.83
C ILE A 305 -12.76 21.97 -27.14
N ASP A 306 -12.65 20.65 -27.27
CA ASP A 306 -13.11 19.90 -28.43
C ASP A 306 -13.89 18.66 -27.99
N PRO A 307 -15.23 18.67 -28.09
CA PRO A 307 -16.07 17.51 -27.77
C PRO A 307 -15.74 16.27 -28.61
N ASN A 308 -15.17 16.44 -29.81
CA ASN A 308 -14.82 15.37 -30.73
C ASN A 308 -13.34 14.96 -30.65
N VAL A 309 -12.61 15.39 -29.60
CA VAL A 309 -11.21 15.04 -29.41
C VAL A 309 -11.04 13.53 -29.29
N TRP A 310 -10.12 12.97 -30.09
CA TRP A 310 -9.73 11.57 -29.99
C TRP A 310 -8.48 11.45 -29.14
N ILE A 311 -8.52 10.62 -28.10
CA ILE A 311 -7.42 10.48 -27.15
C ILE A 311 -7.10 9.00 -26.96
N SER A 312 -5.85 8.64 -27.21
CA SER A 312 -5.31 7.31 -26.92
C SER A 312 -4.26 7.42 -25.83
N THR A 313 -4.20 6.41 -24.95
CA THR A 313 -3.25 6.36 -23.85
C THR A 313 -2.53 5.02 -23.78
N THR A 314 -1.20 5.05 -23.68
CA THR A 314 -0.35 3.87 -23.58
C THR A 314 0.50 3.94 -22.32
N VAL A 315 0.60 2.85 -21.55
CA VAL A 315 1.46 2.81 -20.36
C VAL A 315 2.92 2.80 -20.77
N VAL A 316 3.72 3.69 -20.19
CA VAL A 316 5.16 3.80 -20.46
C VAL A 316 5.94 3.08 -19.36
N SER A 317 6.72 2.07 -19.72
CA SER A 317 7.51 1.26 -18.78
C SER A 317 8.73 2.01 -18.21
N GLY A 318 9.31 2.93 -18.98
CA GLY A 318 10.48 3.70 -18.60
C GLY A 318 10.69 4.91 -19.49
N ILE A 319 11.38 5.92 -18.94
CA ILE A 319 11.84 7.10 -19.67
C ILE A 319 13.28 7.33 -19.24
N ILE A 320 14.17 7.55 -20.20
CA ILE A 320 15.56 7.95 -19.97
C ILE A 320 15.66 9.43 -20.31
N GLY A 321 16.17 10.24 -19.38
CA GLY A 321 16.28 11.69 -19.52
C GLY A 321 15.60 12.47 -18.39
N ASN A 322 15.50 13.79 -18.56
CA ASN A 322 14.96 14.70 -17.56
C ASN A 322 13.42 14.74 -17.62
N PHE A 323 12.75 13.92 -16.81
CA PHE A 323 11.30 13.92 -16.67
C PHE A 323 10.87 14.61 -15.37
N ASN A 324 10.00 15.60 -15.47
CA ASN A 324 9.56 16.40 -14.34
C ASN A 324 8.47 15.67 -13.54
N HIS A 325 8.68 15.44 -12.25
CA HIS A 325 7.71 14.78 -11.36
C HIS A 325 7.04 15.74 -10.37
N LYS A 326 7.32 17.05 -10.44
CA LYS A 326 6.87 18.05 -9.45
C LYS A 326 5.36 18.11 -9.25
N SER A 327 4.57 17.75 -10.26
CA SER A 327 3.10 17.81 -10.21
C SER A 327 2.45 16.81 -9.25
N VAL A 328 3.17 15.75 -8.85
CA VAL A 328 2.70 14.72 -7.90
C VAL A 328 3.53 14.66 -6.62
N GLU A 329 4.52 15.52 -6.46
CA GLU A 329 5.39 15.58 -5.27
C GLU A 329 4.77 16.38 -4.11
#